data_AF-A0A1Z9FQI6-F1
#
_entry.id   AF-A0A1Z9FQI6-F1
#
_cell.length_a   1.000
_cell.length_b   1.000
_cell.length_c   1.000
_cell.angle_alpha   90.00
_cell.angle_beta   90.00
_cell.angle_gamma   90.00
#
_symmetry.space_group_name_H-M   'P 1'
#
loop_
_entity.id
_entity.type
_entity.pdbx_description
1 polymer ?
#
loop_
_entity_poly.entity_id
_entity_poly.type
_entity_poly.pdbx_seq_one_letter_code
_entity_poly.pdbx_strand_id
1 'polypeptide(L)'
;MAIYCKDNKANREAKNMTQGYVIYRTDTTEIVSEKDYSYTGQIHKTEGHAKASLTRIKKKFAEGLKNKRPYGTFKFEGLGIYENGKTGRQAEGELTGEMIDMKIINTDTYFNNIEAQEEVTNMMTGKKFKQSVNTPGFMSPSSETYWSM
;
A
#
# COMPACT_ATOMS: atom_id res chain seq x y z
N MET A 1 41.67 -30.81 14.18
CA MET A 1 41.64 -30.55 12.72
C MET A 1 40.18 -30.37 12.33
N ALA A 2 39.79 -29.12 12.05
CA ALA A 2 38.42 -28.72 11.74
C ALA A 2 38.02 -29.16 10.34
N ILE A 3 36.77 -29.58 10.12
CA ILE A 3 35.95 -29.18 8.97
C ILE A 3 34.48 -29.09 9.41
N TYR A 4 34.01 -27.85 9.56
CA TYR A 4 32.59 -27.49 9.62
C TYR A 4 31.94 -27.65 8.24
N CYS A 5 30.60 -27.68 8.25
CA CYS A 5 29.70 -27.25 7.18
C CYS A 5 29.25 -28.31 6.16
N LYS A 6 27.95 -28.62 6.21
CA LYS A 6 27.01 -28.38 5.10
C LYS A 6 25.57 -28.46 5.61
N ASP A 7 25.18 -27.43 6.36
CA ASP A 7 23.78 -26.99 6.30
C ASP A 7 23.46 -26.58 4.85
N ASN A 8 22.17 -26.67 4.50
CA ASN A 8 21.51 -26.00 3.37
C ASN A 8 21.25 -26.82 2.08
N LYS A 9 20.39 -27.83 2.20
CA LYS A 9 19.38 -28.10 1.14
C LYS A 9 17.95 -27.85 1.64
N ALA A 10 17.59 -28.36 2.82
CA ALA A 10 16.25 -28.16 3.40
C ALA A 10 15.88 -26.67 3.68
N ASN A 11 16.86 -25.84 4.04
CA ASN A 11 16.64 -24.41 4.33
C ASN A 11 16.57 -23.49 3.09
N ARG A 12 16.91 -24.00 1.89
CA ARG A 12 16.79 -23.25 0.64
C ARG A 12 15.45 -23.51 -0.06
N GLU A 13 14.86 -24.70 0.13
CA GLU A 13 13.59 -25.09 -0.49
C GLU A 13 12.37 -24.68 0.36
N ALA A 14 12.50 -24.60 1.70
CA ALA A 14 11.46 -24.03 2.58
C ALA A 14 11.33 -22.49 2.49
N LYS A 15 12.28 -21.80 1.86
CA LYS A 15 12.22 -20.34 1.63
C LYS A 15 11.44 -19.92 0.38
N ASN A 16 10.90 -20.88 -0.37
CA ASN A 16 9.95 -20.65 -1.47
C ASN A 16 8.48 -20.81 -1.03
N MET A 17 8.18 -20.54 0.25
CA MET A 17 6.82 -20.57 0.77
C MET A 17 6.14 -19.23 0.48
N THR A 18 5.45 -19.17 -0.66
CA THR A 18 4.32 -18.24 -0.91
C THR A 18 4.55 -16.77 -0.53
N GLN A 19 5.66 -16.17 -0.98
CA GLN A 19 5.83 -14.72 -0.87
C GLN A 19 5.11 -14.04 -2.04
N GLY A 20 4.11 -13.23 -1.72
CA GLY A 20 3.43 -12.39 -2.69
C GLY A 20 4.25 -11.15 -3.02
N TYR A 21 3.75 -10.35 -3.96
CA TYR A 21 4.27 -9.06 -4.36
C TYR A 21 3.22 -8.00 -4.11
N VAL A 22 3.66 -6.85 -3.63
CA VAL A 22 2.82 -5.70 -3.34
C VAL A 22 3.30 -4.53 -4.18
N ILE A 23 2.35 -3.76 -4.72
CA ILE A 23 2.61 -2.45 -5.31
C ILE A 23 2.35 -1.43 -4.22
N TYR A 24 3.34 -0.60 -3.92
CA TYR A 24 3.19 0.43 -2.89
C TYR A 24 3.66 1.78 -3.41
N ARG A 25 3.15 2.84 -2.78
CA ARG A 25 3.55 4.22 -3.06
C ARG A 25 4.83 4.57 -2.31
N THR A 26 5.75 5.26 -2.98
CA THR A 26 7.07 5.59 -2.41
C THR A 26 7.06 6.70 -1.36
N ASP A 27 5.99 7.49 -1.30
CA ASP A 27 5.81 8.64 -0.41
C ASP A 27 5.13 8.29 0.92
N THR A 28 4.00 7.57 0.88
CA THR A 28 3.20 7.23 2.06
C THR A 28 3.37 5.78 2.50
N THR A 29 3.98 4.93 1.67
CA THR A 29 4.05 3.47 1.88
C THR A 29 2.68 2.82 1.94
N GLU A 30 1.71 3.36 1.18
CA GLU A 30 0.40 2.73 1.05
C GLU A 30 0.39 1.68 -0.04
N ILE A 31 -0.29 0.57 0.21
CA ILE A 31 -0.52 -0.46 -0.78
C ILE A 31 -1.54 0.04 -1.81
N VAL A 32 -1.16 -0.05 -3.08
CA VAL A 32 -2.03 0.29 -4.20
C VAL A 32 -2.75 -0.97 -4.68
N SER A 33 -4.06 -0.91 -4.78
CA SER A 33 -4.89 -1.95 -5.36
C SER A 33 -5.46 -1.50 -6.72
N GLU A 34 -5.64 -2.45 -7.63
CA GLU A 34 -6.31 -2.20 -8.90
C GLU A 34 -7.84 -2.32 -8.80
N LYS A 35 -8.32 -3.03 -7.77
CA LYS A 35 -9.73 -3.34 -7.51
C LYS A 35 -10.25 -2.61 -6.28
N ASP A 36 -11.50 -2.16 -6.35
CA ASP A 36 -12.17 -1.37 -5.31
C ASP A 36 -12.31 -2.08 -3.96
N TYR A 37 -12.51 -3.40 -3.99
CA TYR A 37 -12.98 -4.15 -2.81
C TYR A 37 -11.87 -4.62 -1.86
N SER A 38 -10.64 -4.13 -2.01
CA SER A 38 -9.52 -4.56 -1.20
C SER A 38 -9.16 -3.50 -0.16
N TYR A 39 -9.67 -3.68 1.05
CA TYR A 39 -9.43 -2.76 2.17
C TYR A 39 -7.97 -2.75 2.63
N THR A 40 -7.30 -3.90 2.59
CA THR A 40 -5.91 -4.09 3.04
C THR A 40 -4.89 -4.00 1.90
N GLY A 41 -5.32 -3.66 0.69
CA GLY A 41 -4.47 -3.61 -0.50
C GLY A 41 -4.29 -4.97 -1.20
N GLN A 42 -3.88 -4.90 -2.48
CA GLN A 42 -3.82 -6.08 -3.35
C GLN A 42 -2.46 -6.78 -3.28
N ILE A 43 -2.46 -8.05 -2.88
CA ILE A 43 -1.29 -8.92 -2.92
C ILE A 43 -1.32 -9.74 -4.22
N HIS A 44 -0.24 -9.66 -4.98
CA HIS A 44 -0.06 -10.40 -6.22
C HIS A 44 0.76 -11.67 -5.97
N LYS A 45 0.38 -12.78 -6.60
CA LYS A 45 1.13 -14.04 -6.42
C LYS A 45 2.49 -14.03 -7.13
N THR A 46 2.65 -13.24 -8.18
CA THR A 46 3.87 -13.20 -9.01
C THR A 46 4.23 -11.77 -9.39
N GLU A 47 5.53 -11.52 -9.60
CA GLU A 47 6.03 -10.21 -10.04
C GLU A 47 5.45 -9.81 -11.41
N GLY A 48 5.31 -10.76 -12.33
CA GLY A 48 4.71 -10.51 -13.65
C GLY A 48 3.26 -10.03 -13.56
N HIS A 49 2.47 -10.60 -12.65
CA HIS A 49 1.12 -10.14 -12.40
C HIS A 49 1.10 -8.74 -11.76
N ALA A 50 2.02 -8.44 -10.83
CA ALA A 50 2.17 -7.13 -10.23
C ALA A 50 2.54 -6.06 -11.28
N LYS A 51 3.50 -6.34 -12.17
CA LYS A 51 3.87 -5.43 -13.29
C LYS A 51 2.68 -5.14 -14.20
N ALA A 52 1.92 -6.17 -14.56
CA ALA A 52 0.73 -5.99 -15.38
C ALA A 52 -0.34 -5.15 -14.68
N SER A 53 -0.51 -5.33 -13.37
CA SER A 53 -1.45 -4.53 -12.56
C SER A 53 -1.01 -3.07 -12.45
N LEU A 54 0.29 -2.81 -12.22
CA LEU A 54 0.87 -1.47 -12.24
C LEU A 54 0.59 -0.73 -13.56
N THR A 55 0.75 -1.40 -14.71
CA THR A 55 0.42 -0.81 -16.01
C THR A 55 -1.06 -0.45 -16.12
N ARG A 56 -1.96 -1.29 -15.62
CA ARG A 56 -3.41 -1.01 -15.62
C ARG A 56 -3.76 0.16 -14.72
N ILE A 57 -3.13 0.26 -13.55
CA ILE A 57 -3.27 1.40 -12.62
C ILE A 57 -2.85 2.70 -13.33
N LYS A 58 -1.68 2.72 -13.96
CA LYS A 58 -1.18 3.88 -14.73
C LYS A 58 -2.15 4.31 -15.83
N LYS A 59 -2.70 3.35 -16.58
CA LYS A 59 -3.67 3.63 -17.65
C LYS A 59 -4.96 4.26 -17.10
N LYS A 60 -5.52 3.69 -16.04
CA LYS A 60 -6.76 4.19 -15.45
C LYS A 60 -6.56 5.56 -14.79
N PHE A 61 -5.39 5.84 -14.21
CA PHE A 61 -5.03 7.17 -13.72
C PHE A 61 -5.06 8.22 -14.85
N ALA A 62 -4.39 7.95 -15.96
CA ALA A 62 -4.38 8.83 -17.13
C ALA A 62 -5.80 9.06 -17.70
N GLU A 63 -6.63 8.03 -17.71
CA GLU A 63 -8.02 8.12 -18.16
C GLU A 63 -8.89 8.99 -17.24
N GLY A 64 -8.80 8.80 -15.91
CA GLY A 64 -9.59 9.62 -14.98
C GLY A 64 -9.12 11.07 -14.92
N LEU A 65 -7.81 11.33 -15.08
CA LEU A 65 -7.28 12.69 -15.25
C LEU A 65 -7.89 13.37 -16.48
N LYS A 66 -7.86 12.69 -17.64
CA LYS A 66 -8.43 13.21 -18.90
C LYS A 66 -9.92 13.53 -18.76
N ASN A 67 -10.66 12.65 -18.10
CA ASN A 67 -12.11 12.80 -17.98
C ASN A 67 -12.54 13.76 -16.87
N LYS A 68 -11.61 14.31 -16.06
CA LYS A 68 -11.90 15.04 -14.81
C LYS A 68 -12.94 14.33 -13.93
N ARG A 69 -13.01 13.01 -14.06
CA ARG A 69 -13.95 12.15 -13.34
C ARG A 69 -13.10 11.18 -12.54
N PRO A 70 -13.19 11.19 -11.21
CA PRO A 70 -12.46 10.23 -10.41
C PRO A 70 -12.95 8.84 -10.81
N TYR A 71 -12.09 8.03 -11.42
CA TYR A 71 -12.37 6.61 -11.64
C TYR A 71 -12.58 6.01 -10.26
N GLY A 72 -13.79 5.51 -9.94
CA GLY A 72 -14.20 5.15 -8.57
C GLY A 72 -13.24 4.21 -7.82
N THR A 73 -12.45 3.42 -8.57
CA THR A 73 -11.43 2.48 -8.08
C THR A 73 -10.12 3.10 -7.62
N PHE A 74 -9.83 4.31 -8.07
CA PHE A 74 -8.78 5.11 -7.48
C PHE A 74 -9.49 6.21 -6.75
N LYS A 75 -9.37 6.22 -5.42
CA LYS A 75 -9.47 7.49 -4.71
C LYS A 75 -8.42 8.38 -5.37
N PHE A 76 -8.81 9.23 -6.31
CA PHE A 76 -7.87 9.97 -7.18
C PHE A 76 -6.88 10.79 -6.37
N GLU A 77 -7.34 11.17 -5.18
CA GLU A 77 -6.53 11.54 -4.04
C GLU A 77 -5.23 10.71 -4.03
N GLY A 78 -5.25 9.42 -3.71
CA GLY A 78 -4.06 8.65 -3.38
C GLY A 78 -3.01 8.42 -4.48
N LEU A 79 -3.21 8.83 -5.74
CA LEU A 79 -2.30 8.46 -6.84
C LEU A 79 -1.66 9.63 -7.59
N GLY A 80 -2.05 10.87 -7.27
CA GLY A 80 -1.44 12.05 -7.88
C GLY A 80 -0.97 13.09 -6.86
N ILE A 81 -0.22 14.04 -7.40
CA ILE A 81 0.32 15.18 -6.65
C ILE A 81 -0.67 16.35 -6.77
N TYR A 82 -0.92 17.02 -5.65
CA TYR A 82 -1.74 18.23 -5.57
C TYR A 82 -0.90 19.47 -5.74
N GLU A 83 -1.51 20.61 -6.09
CA GLU A 83 -0.80 21.89 -6.31
C GLU A 83 0.10 22.30 -5.13
N ASN A 84 -0.27 21.93 -3.90
CA ASN A 84 0.51 22.19 -2.71
C ASN A 84 1.68 21.20 -2.50
N GLY A 85 1.97 20.34 -3.47
CA GLY A 85 2.97 19.28 -3.41
C GLY A 85 2.59 18.12 -2.49
N LYS A 86 1.40 18.16 -1.88
CA LYS A 86 0.91 17.07 -1.03
C LYS A 86 0.29 15.98 -1.89
N THR A 87 0.21 14.81 -1.30
CA THR A 87 -0.30 13.61 -1.94
C THR A 87 -1.74 13.39 -1.50
N GLY A 88 -2.47 12.51 -2.17
CA GLY A 88 -3.88 12.26 -1.88
C GLY A 88 -4.40 12.26 -0.48
N ARG A 89 -3.75 11.49 0.39
CA ARG A 89 -4.19 11.36 1.78
C ARG A 89 -3.97 12.64 2.58
N GLN A 90 -3.06 13.49 2.11
CA GLN A 90 -2.68 14.75 2.73
C GLN A 90 -3.21 15.95 1.93
N ALA A 91 -4.12 15.72 0.98
CA ALA A 91 -4.44 16.67 -0.07
C ALA A 91 -5.31 17.85 0.38
N GLU A 92 -4.96 19.02 -0.14
CA GLU A 92 -5.78 20.24 -0.22
C GLU A 92 -5.46 20.87 -1.60
N GLY A 93 -6.45 21.25 -2.41
CA GLY A 93 -6.25 21.86 -3.74
C GLY A 93 -6.61 20.98 -4.94
N GLU A 94 -6.25 21.40 -6.17
CA GLU A 94 -6.48 20.64 -7.41
C GLU A 94 -5.35 19.64 -7.70
N LEU A 95 -5.65 18.57 -8.45
CA LEU A 95 -4.68 17.54 -8.84
C LEU A 95 -3.84 18.05 -10.03
N THR A 96 -2.51 18.10 -9.88
CA THR A 96 -1.58 18.61 -10.91
C THR A 96 -1.45 17.69 -12.14
N GLY A 97 -1.99 16.47 -12.07
CA GLY A 97 -1.91 15.47 -13.13
C GLY A 97 -0.61 14.66 -13.15
N GLU A 98 0.35 14.98 -12.28
CA GLU A 98 1.55 14.16 -12.08
C GLU A 98 1.24 12.95 -11.21
N MET A 99 1.76 11.79 -11.63
CA MET A 99 1.57 10.52 -10.93
C MET A 99 2.73 10.24 -9.97
N ILE A 100 2.40 9.73 -8.79
CA ILE A 100 3.38 9.34 -7.77
C ILE A 100 4.16 8.09 -8.22
N ASP A 101 5.45 8.02 -7.87
CA ASP A 101 6.27 6.83 -8.13
C ASP A 101 5.83 5.65 -7.25
N MET A 102 5.70 4.48 -7.89
CA MET A 102 5.26 3.23 -7.27
C MET A 102 6.25 2.12 -7.53
N LYS A 103 6.50 1.30 -6.52
CA LYS A 103 7.46 0.19 -6.59
C LYS A 103 6.79 -1.13 -6.27
N ILE A 104 7.34 -2.19 -6.86
CA ILE A 104 6.94 -3.58 -6.63
C ILE A 104 7.97 -4.20 -5.69
N ILE A 105 7.52 -4.86 -4.64
CA ILE A 105 8.41 -5.60 -3.74
C ILE A 105 7.71 -6.82 -3.14
N ASN A 106 8.49 -7.74 -2.58
CA ASN A 106 8.00 -8.90 -1.84
C ASN A 106 7.24 -8.46 -0.58
N THR A 107 6.16 -9.18 -0.26
CA THR A 107 5.34 -8.98 0.94
C THR A 107 6.18 -8.93 2.21
N ASP A 108 7.11 -9.87 2.36
CA ASP A 108 7.85 -10.02 3.62
C ASP A 108 8.85 -8.89 3.81
N THR A 109 9.47 -8.41 2.74
CA THR A 109 10.33 -7.23 2.81
C THR A 109 9.52 -5.98 3.09
N TYR A 110 8.31 -5.90 2.52
CA TYR A 110 7.43 -4.76 2.69
C TYR A 110 6.98 -4.57 4.14
N PHE A 111 6.32 -5.58 4.71
CA PHE A 111 5.74 -5.48 6.06
C PHE A 111 6.79 -5.34 7.18
N ASN A 112 8.01 -5.85 6.96
CA ASN A 112 9.05 -5.79 7.99
C ASN A 112 9.90 -4.51 7.92
N ASN A 113 10.18 -3.98 6.73
CA ASN A 113 11.21 -2.94 6.55
C ASN A 113 10.70 -1.64 5.92
N ILE A 114 9.56 -1.66 5.23
CA ILE A 114 9.11 -0.53 4.40
C ILE A 114 7.84 0.10 4.95
N GLU A 115 6.88 -0.72 5.41
CA GLU A 115 5.59 -0.22 5.85
C GLU A 115 5.75 0.79 7.00
N ALA A 116 5.25 2.01 6.78
CA ALA A 116 5.22 3.03 7.81
C ALA A 116 4.10 2.75 8.82
N GLN A 117 4.33 3.21 10.04
CA GLN A 117 3.34 3.22 11.11
C GLN A 117 2.94 4.65 11.42
N GLU A 118 1.64 4.85 11.61
CA GLU A 118 1.06 6.12 12.03
C GLU A 118 0.72 6.09 13.52
N GLU A 119 0.98 7.20 14.20
CA GLU A 119 0.54 7.40 15.58
C GLU A 119 -0.85 8.03 15.57
N VAL A 120 -1.83 7.30 16.10
CA VAL A 120 -3.24 7.69 16.07
C VAL A 120 -3.80 7.68 17.48
N THR A 121 -4.73 8.58 17.74
CA THR A 121 -5.40 8.70 19.03
C THR A 121 -6.67 7.84 19.03
N ASN A 122 -6.79 6.97 20.02
CA ASN A 122 -8.01 6.20 20.25
C ASN A 122 -9.14 7.17 20.64
N MET A 123 -10.27 7.08 19.92
CA MET A 123 -11.38 8.03 20.07
C MET A 123 -12.05 7.96 21.45
N MET A 124 -12.11 6.76 22.04
CA MET A 124 -12.83 6.53 23.31
C MET A 124 -11.97 6.77 24.54
N THR A 125 -10.68 6.42 24.47
CA THR A 125 -9.78 6.54 25.63
C THR A 125 -8.84 7.74 25.56
N GLY A 126 -8.74 8.41 24.41
CA GLY A 126 -7.79 9.51 24.18
C GLY A 126 -6.32 9.09 24.18
N LYS A 127 -6.02 7.79 24.31
CA LYS A 127 -4.64 7.27 24.33
C LYS A 127 -4.09 7.16 22.92
N LYS A 128 -2.82 7.53 22.74
CA LYS A 128 -2.11 7.35 21.48
C LYS A 128 -1.60 5.92 21.33
N PHE A 129 -1.71 5.38 20.12
CA PHE A 129 -1.20 4.07 19.75
C PHE A 129 -0.66 4.12 18.32
N LYS A 130 0.17 3.13 17.96
CA LYS A 130 0.72 3.01 16.61
C LYS A 130 -0.06 1.95 15.83
N GLN A 131 -0.43 2.27 14.60
CA GLN A 131 -1.03 1.31 13.65
C GLN A 131 -0.37 1.42 12.28
N SER A 132 -0.56 0.40 11.43
CA SER A 132 -0.10 0.46 10.04
C SER A 132 -0.88 1.54 9.27
N VAL A 133 -0.19 2.24 8.38
CA VAL A 133 -0.79 3.20 7.44
C VAL A 133 -1.85 2.55 6.53
N ASN A 134 -1.76 1.24 6.32
CA ASN A 134 -2.70 0.45 5.50
C ASN A 134 -3.90 -0.08 6.29
N THR A 135 -4.04 0.28 7.58
CA THR A 135 -5.18 -0.15 8.41
C THR A 135 -6.46 0.52 7.94
N PRO A 136 -7.51 -0.24 7.55
CA PRO A 136 -8.80 0.35 7.18
C PRO A 136 -9.44 1.09 8.36
N GLY A 137 -10.14 2.19 8.09
CA GLY A 137 -10.74 3.03 9.13
C GLY A 137 -11.69 2.28 10.07
N PHE A 138 -12.48 1.33 9.57
CA PHE A 138 -13.39 0.51 10.40
C PHE A 138 -12.66 -0.53 11.28
N MET A 139 -11.38 -0.78 11.05
CA MET A 139 -10.53 -1.61 11.91
C MET A 139 -9.69 -0.77 12.88
N SER A 140 -9.78 0.56 12.79
CA SER A 140 -8.97 1.47 13.60
C SER A 140 -9.76 2.02 14.79
N PRO A 141 -9.29 1.82 16.04
CA PRO A 141 -9.89 2.41 17.25
C PRO A 141 -9.96 3.95 17.28
N SER A 142 -9.38 4.64 16.30
CA SER A 142 -9.49 6.09 16.15
C SER A 142 -10.73 6.55 15.39
N SER A 143 -11.46 5.63 14.74
CA SER A 143 -12.62 5.95 13.91
C SER A 143 -13.92 5.63 14.62
N GLU A 144 -14.94 6.46 14.41
CA GLU A 144 -16.31 6.20 14.88
C GLU A 144 -16.84 4.86 14.37
N THR A 145 -16.52 4.50 13.12
CA THR A 145 -16.99 3.25 12.48
C THR A 145 -16.52 1.99 13.22
N TYR A 146 -15.37 2.03 13.88
CA TYR A 146 -14.86 0.92 14.68
C TYR A 146 -15.68 0.70 15.96
N TRP A 147 -16.24 1.78 16.53
CA TRP A 147 -16.99 1.76 17.79
C TRP A 147 -18.49 1.62 17.61
N SER A 148 -19.00 1.86 16.40
CA SER A 148 -20.41 1.68 16.04
C SER A 148 -20.75 0.27 15.52
N MET A 149 -19.75 -0.62 15.41
CA MET A 149 -19.92 -2.05 15.09
C MET A 149 -20.26 -2.85 16.34
#